data_AF-A0A7Y5AI92-F1
#
_entry.id   AF-A0A7Y5AI92-F1
#
_cell.length_a   1.000
_cell.length_b   1.000
_cell.length_c   1.000
_cell.angle_alpha   90.00
_cell.angle_beta   90.00
_cell.angle_gamma   90.00
#
_symmetry.space_group_name_H-M   'P 1'
#
loop_
_entity.id
_entity.type
_entity.pdbx_description
1 polymer ?
#
loop_
_entity_poly.entity_id
_entity_poly.type
_entity_poly.pdbx_seq_one_letter_code
_entity_poly.pdbx_strand_id
1 'polypeptide(L)'
;TVDGSYNNLVAGQSEFGAADNAFLRLLDASYRASYAGTGTVVDAQPRTISNLIVDQTANNPAAVEANGGAAPVMSPGIDGVFGTADDKPVFFIPNVSADAGLTAGFNAWMTFFGQFFDHGLDLVTKSSSDIVFIPLRPDDPLYNANSPTNFMVLSRAVRTAGADGVVGTADDGQPNTTSPFVDQSQTYSSHPSHQVFLREYMLDATGDPVTTGRLITNRDLGADG
;
A
#
# COMPACT_ATOMS: atom_id res chain seq x y z
N THR A 1 7.07 -13.39 19.03
CA THR A 1 5.74 -14.05 18.93
C THR A 1 5.20 -13.87 17.52
N VAL A 2 3.94 -14.26 17.21
CA VAL A 2 3.34 -14.05 15.87
C VAL A 2 3.07 -12.56 15.59
N ASP A 3 2.65 -11.82 16.60
CA ASP A 3 2.41 -10.38 16.51
C ASP A 3 3.68 -9.53 16.67
N GLY A 4 4.86 -10.14 16.85
CA GLY A 4 6.11 -9.42 17.07
C GLY A 4 6.38 -8.98 18.53
N SER A 5 5.42 -9.14 19.46
CA SER A 5 5.66 -8.88 20.88
C SER A 5 6.78 -9.74 21.49
N TYR A 6 7.36 -9.23 22.57
CA TYR A 6 8.48 -9.79 23.33
C TYR A 6 9.77 -10.02 22.52
N ASN A 7 9.91 -9.37 21.35
CA ASN A 7 11.16 -9.40 20.59
C ASN A 7 12.27 -8.62 21.30
N ASN A 8 11.91 -7.52 21.96
CA ASN A 8 12.82 -6.70 22.75
C ASN A 8 12.84 -7.11 24.23
N LEU A 9 14.04 -7.33 24.78
CA LEU A 9 14.26 -7.80 26.15
C LEU A 9 14.41 -6.66 27.18
N VAL A 10 14.43 -5.40 26.74
CA VAL A 10 14.49 -4.25 27.64
C VAL A 10 13.19 -4.16 28.43
N ALA A 11 13.31 -4.01 29.76
CA ALA A 11 12.15 -3.89 30.64
C ALA A 11 11.23 -2.75 30.19
N GLY A 12 9.95 -3.05 30.01
CA GLY A 12 8.94 -2.09 29.53
C GLY A 12 8.87 -1.93 28.01
N GLN A 13 9.64 -2.69 27.22
CA GLN A 13 9.63 -2.63 25.75
C GLN A 13 9.10 -3.91 25.09
N SER A 14 8.28 -4.70 25.79
CA SER A 14 7.73 -5.95 25.23
C SER A 14 6.91 -5.73 23.95
N GLU A 15 6.25 -4.58 23.81
CA GLU A 15 5.45 -4.26 22.62
C GLU A 15 6.25 -3.60 21.49
N PHE A 16 7.56 -3.43 21.66
CA PHE A 16 8.33 -2.66 20.69
C PHE A 16 8.51 -3.48 19.40
N GLY A 17 7.86 -3.03 18.32
CA GLY A 17 7.78 -3.78 17.06
C GLY A 17 6.67 -4.85 17.05
N ALA A 18 5.75 -4.83 18.01
CA ALA A 18 4.52 -5.60 17.88
C ALA A 18 3.56 -4.92 16.90
N ALA A 19 2.77 -5.71 16.19
CA ALA A 19 1.68 -5.27 15.34
C ALA A 19 0.63 -4.47 16.12
N ASP A 20 -0.19 -3.71 15.40
CA ASP A 20 -1.25 -2.82 15.89
C ASP A 20 -0.76 -1.64 16.75
N ASN A 21 0.55 -1.44 16.85
CA ASN A 21 1.15 -0.24 17.41
C ASN A 21 1.28 0.88 16.36
N ALA A 22 1.30 2.13 16.82
CA ALA A 22 1.49 3.27 15.95
C ALA A 22 2.86 3.24 15.24
N PHE A 23 2.92 3.70 13.99
CA PHE A 23 4.20 3.94 13.30
C PHE A 23 5.06 4.91 14.09
N LEU A 24 6.37 4.66 14.08
CA LEU A 24 7.35 5.61 14.57
C LEU A 24 7.38 6.85 13.68
N ARG A 25 7.54 8.01 14.32
CA ARG A 25 7.72 9.29 13.67
C ARG A 25 9.19 9.72 13.78
N LEU A 26 9.83 9.97 12.63
CA LEU A 26 11.17 10.58 12.61
C LEU A 26 11.12 12.09 12.87
N LEU A 27 9.97 12.73 12.58
CA LEU A 27 9.71 14.15 12.73
C LEU A 27 8.27 14.35 13.21
N ASP A 28 7.98 15.51 13.79
CA ASP A 28 6.63 15.90 14.19
C ASP A 28 5.65 15.86 13.00
N ALA A 29 4.40 15.53 13.29
CA ALA A 29 3.35 15.49 12.29
C ALA A 29 3.06 16.90 11.75
N SER A 30 3.07 17.05 10.42
CA SER A 30 2.73 18.31 9.75
C SER A 30 1.42 18.18 8.98
N TYR A 31 0.39 18.85 9.46
CA TYR A 31 -0.93 18.86 8.83
C TYR A 31 -1.25 20.22 8.21
N ARG A 32 -1.83 20.21 7.01
CA ARG A 32 -2.59 21.36 6.51
C ARG A 32 -3.88 21.46 7.32
N ALA A 33 -4.44 22.68 7.45
CA ALA A 33 -5.65 22.91 8.24
C ALA A 33 -6.81 21.95 7.89
N SER A 34 -7.04 21.67 6.59
CA SER A 34 -8.08 20.75 6.14
C SER A 34 -7.83 19.27 6.51
N TYR A 35 -6.59 18.89 6.78
CA TYR A 35 -6.19 17.53 7.13
C TYR A 35 -5.95 17.32 8.63
N ALA A 36 -5.93 18.40 9.43
CA ALA A 36 -5.61 18.34 10.86
C ALA A 36 -6.65 17.54 11.66
N GLY A 37 -7.93 17.60 11.27
CA GLY A 37 -9.01 16.84 11.90
C GLY A 37 -9.31 15.50 11.21
N THR A 38 -10.36 14.84 11.70
CA THR A 38 -11.01 13.68 11.05
C THR A 38 -12.04 14.14 10.01
N GLY A 39 -12.55 13.19 9.23
CA GLY A 39 -13.62 13.40 8.27
C GLY A 39 -13.16 13.77 6.86
N THR A 40 -14.10 14.31 6.09
CA THR A 40 -14.00 14.49 4.66
C THR A 40 -13.14 15.68 4.26
N VAL A 41 -12.23 15.46 3.30
CA VAL A 41 -11.42 16.49 2.67
C VAL A 41 -11.73 16.55 1.17
N VAL A 42 -11.72 17.74 0.59
CA VAL A 42 -11.74 17.95 -0.87
C VAL A 42 -10.41 18.56 -1.27
N ASP A 43 -9.59 17.82 -2.02
CA ASP A 43 -8.28 18.27 -2.45
C ASP A 43 -7.96 17.78 -3.87
N ALA A 44 -7.89 18.71 -4.83
CA ALA A 44 -7.55 18.41 -6.23
C ALA A 44 -6.03 18.32 -6.47
N GLN A 45 -5.20 18.71 -5.49
CA GLN A 45 -3.75 18.76 -5.67
C GLN A 45 -3.11 17.40 -5.95
N PRO A 46 -3.49 16.27 -5.31
CA PRO A 46 -2.92 14.97 -5.63
C PRO A 46 -2.99 14.64 -7.12
N ARG A 47 -4.14 14.90 -7.76
CA ARG A 47 -4.29 14.69 -9.21
C ARG A 47 -3.52 15.71 -10.04
N THR A 48 -3.54 16.97 -9.64
CA THR A 48 -2.75 18.03 -10.31
C THR A 48 -1.26 17.66 -10.31
N ILE A 49 -0.72 17.18 -9.19
CA ILE A 49 0.66 16.74 -9.04
C ILE A 49 0.92 15.51 -9.92
N SER A 50 0.01 14.53 -9.92
CA SER A 50 0.13 13.33 -10.77
C SER A 50 0.22 13.69 -12.25
N ASN A 51 -0.62 14.60 -12.76
CA ASN A 51 -0.58 15.05 -14.15
C ASN A 51 0.72 15.80 -14.50
N LEU A 52 1.31 16.53 -13.54
CA LEU A 52 2.53 17.31 -13.77
C LEU A 52 3.80 16.45 -13.68
N ILE A 53 3.82 15.42 -12.83
CA ILE A 53 5.06 14.71 -12.47
C ILE A 53 5.12 13.30 -13.07
N VAL A 54 4.02 12.54 -12.98
CA VAL A 54 4.01 11.10 -13.32
C VAL A 54 3.60 10.87 -14.78
N ASP A 55 3.15 11.91 -15.48
CA ASP A 55 2.81 11.84 -16.89
C ASP A 55 4.05 11.46 -17.73
N GLN A 56 3.98 10.32 -18.42
CA GLN A 56 5.04 9.82 -19.29
C GLN A 56 4.80 10.19 -20.77
N THR A 57 3.93 11.15 -21.06
CA THR A 57 3.68 11.62 -22.43
C THR A 57 4.53 12.84 -22.79
N ALA A 58 4.37 13.32 -24.03
CA ALA A 58 5.01 14.55 -24.51
C ALA A 58 4.60 15.82 -23.74
N ASN A 59 3.56 15.77 -22.90
CA ASN A 59 3.13 16.91 -22.09
C ASN A 59 4.03 17.14 -20.85
N ASN A 60 4.91 16.18 -20.51
CA ASN A 60 5.85 16.31 -19.41
C ASN A 60 7.28 16.52 -19.94
N PRO A 61 7.89 17.72 -19.76
CA PRO A 61 9.25 17.99 -20.21
C PRO A 61 10.32 17.03 -19.65
N ALA A 62 10.15 16.56 -18.41
CA ALA A 62 11.07 15.59 -17.81
C ALA A 62 10.96 14.22 -18.48
N ALA A 63 9.74 13.80 -18.86
CA ALA A 63 9.55 12.56 -19.60
C ALA A 63 10.11 12.67 -21.04
N VAL A 64 9.97 13.84 -21.69
CA VAL A 64 10.57 14.10 -23.00
C VAL A 64 12.09 13.97 -22.96
N GLU A 65 12.72 14.58 -21.94
CA GLU A 65 14.16 14.51 -21.74
C GLU A 65 14.62 13.07 -21.48
N ALA A 66 13.97 12.36 -20.56
CA ALA A 66 14.28 10.97 -20.24
C ALA A 66 14.08 10.01 -21.43
N ASN A 67 13.13 10.28 -22.33
CA ASN A 67 12.86 9.47 -23.53
C ASN A 67 13.97 9.59 -24.59
N GLY A 68 14.77 10.66 -24.59
CA GLY A 68 15.93 10.80 -25.48
C GLY A 68 15.63 10.78 -26.98
N GLY A 69 14.39 11.06 -27.39
CA GLY A 69 13.94 11.04 -28.79
C GLY A 69 13.53 9.68 -29.33
N ALA A 70 13.42 8.64 -28.50
CA ALA A 70 12.88 7.35 -28.90
C ALA A 70 11.41 7.45 -29.35
N ALA A 71 10.98 6.51 -30.20
CA ALA A 71 9.58 6.42 -30.59
C ALA A 71 8.70 6.05 -29.38
N PRO A 72 7.52 6.67 -29.20
CA PRO A 72 6.58 6.28 -28.16
C PRO A 72 6.13 4.82 -28.29
N VAL A 73 5.76 4.23 -27.16
CA VAL A 73 5.10 2.92 -27.08
C VAL A 73 3.61 3.11 -26.77
N MET A 74 2.77 2.13 -27.10
CA MET A 74 1.37 2.18 -26.65
C MET A 74 1.26 1.73 -25.20
N SER A 75 0.43 2.46 -24.45
CA SER A 75 -0.12 2.04 -23.16
C SER A 75 -1.56 1.58 -23.39
N PRO A 76 -2.00 0.47 -22.77
CA PRO A 76 -3.34 -0.09 -22.95
C PRO A 76 -4.41 0.66 -22.15
N GLY A 77 -4.23 1.96 -21.95
CA GLY A 77 -5.21 2.80 -21.26
C GLY A 77 -5.53 2.38 -19.82
N ILE A 78 -6.77 2.64 -19.44
CA ILE A 78 -7.35 2.37 -18.12
C ILE A 78 -7.86 0.92 -18.03
N ASP A 79 -8.35 0.37 -19.14
CA ASP A 79 -8.89 -0.99 -19.15
C ASP A 79 -7.80 -2.08 -19.12
N GLY A 80 -6.55 -1.71 -19.43
CA GLY A 80 -5.40 -2.62 -19.41
C GLY A 80 -5.36 -3.57 -20.61
N VAL A 81 -6.19 -3.34 -21.63
CA VAL A 81 -6.29 -4.17 -22.83
C VAL A 81 -5.78 -3.38 -24.04
N PHE A 82 -4.81 -3.93 -24.78
CA PHE A 82 -4.34 -3.31 -26.02
C PHE A 82 -5.36 -3.41 -27.15
N GLY A 83 -5.38 -2.41 -28.02
CA GLY A 83 -6.24 -2.33 -29.20
C GLY A 83 -7.62 -1.75 -28.93
N THR A 84 -7.82 -1.13 -27.76
CA THR A 84 -9.07 -0.48 -27.36
C THR A 84 -8.99 1.03 -27.58
N ALA A 85 -10.11 1.72 -27.35
CA ALA A 85 -10.22 3.15 -27.69
C ALA A 85 -9.43 4.08 -26.76
N ASP A 86 -9.02 3.59 -25.59
CA ASP A 86 -8.24 4.33 -24.59
C ASP A 86 -6.74 4.03 -24.66
N ASP A 87 -6.29 3.25 -25.65
CA ASP A 87 -4.89 3.13 -26.03
C ASP A 87 -4.29 4.52 -26.28
N LYS A 88 -3.11 4.77 -25.69
CA LYS A 88 -2.43 6.06 -25.86
C LYS A 88 -0.91 5.94 -25.99
N PRO A 89 -0.27 6.79 -26.81
CA PRO A 89 1.18 6.89 -26.85
C PRO A 89 1.75 7.41 -25.53
N VAL A 90 2.72 6.67 -24.99
CA VAL A 90 3.54 7.08 -23.85
C VAL A 90 5.02 6.87 -24.17
N PHE A 91 5.90 7.54 -23.45
CA PHE A 91 7.33 7.28 -23.53
C PHE A 91 7.70 6.06 -22.70
N PHE A 92 8.54 5.20 -23.28
CA PHE A 92 9.17 4.13 -22.53
C PHE A 92 10.43 4.66 -21.87
N ILE A 93 10.41 4.77 -20.54
CA ILE A 93 11.58 5.16 -19.75
C ILE A 93 12.25 3.87 -19.26
N PRO A 94 13.43 3.50 -19.79
CA PRO A 94 14.09 2.26 -19.41
C PRO A 94 14.57 2.31 -17.97
N ASN A 95 14.54 1.16 -17.32
CA ASN A 95 15.23 0.98 -16.06
C ASN A 95 16.75 0.94 -16.30
N VAL A 96 17.40 2.08 -16.07
CA VAL A 96 18.84 2.24 -16.16
C VAL A 96 19.40 2.36 -14.75
N SER A 97 20.45 1.61 -14.46
CA SER A 97 21.17 1.67 -13.18
C SER A 97 21.79 3.05 -12.95
N ALA A 98 22.01 3.39 -11.67
CA ALA A 98 22.44 4.72 -11.26
C ALA A 98 23.83 5.14 -11.80
N ASP A 99 24.65 4.19 -12.24
CA ASP A 99 25.93 4.42 -12.89
C ASP A 99 25.80 4.63 -14.41
N ALA A 100 24.68 5.21 -14.84
CA ALA A 100 24.32 5.45 -16.24
C ALA A 100 24.27 4.16 -17.09
N GLY A 101 23.84 3.04 -16.50
CA GLY A 101 23.64 1.78 -17.22
C GLY A 101 24.89 0.91 -17.35
N LEU A 102 25.97 1.23 -16.63
CA LEU A 102 27.19 0.41 -16.65
C LEU A 102 26.98 -0.92 -15.92
N THR A 103 26.12 -0.94 -14.90
CA THR A 103 25.64 -2.17 -14.25
C THR A 103 24.28 -2.60 -14.79
N ALA A 104 23.97 -3.89 -14.65
CA ALA A 104 22.67 -4.41 -15.08
C ALA A 104 21.53 -3.73 -14.33
N GLY A 105 20.47 -3.34 -15.05
CA GLY A 105 19.22 -2.90 -14.44
C GLY A 105 18.54 -4.04 -13.66
N PHE A 106 17.55 -3.68 -12.85
CA PHE A 106 16.65 -4.65 -12.22
C PHE A 106 15.59 -5.16 -13.21
N ASN A 107 15.00 -6.31 -12.88
CA ASN A 107 13.87 -6.90 -13.61
C ASN A 107 12.60 -6.86 -12.76
N ALA A 108 11.46 -7.27 -13.34
CA ALA A 108 10.17 -7.24 -12.65
C ALA A 108 10.15 -8.09 -11.36
N TRP A 109 10.97 -9.14 -11.27
CA TRP A 109 11.08 -9.94 -10.05
C TRP A 109 11.59 -9.11 -8.86
N MET A 110 12.53 -8.18 -9.08
CA MET A 110 12.98 -7.28 -8.02
C MET A 110 11.82 -6.40 -7.49
N THR A 111 10.96 -5.91 -8.38
CA THR A 111 9.78 -5.11 -7.99
C THR A 111 8.78 -5.94 -7.19
N PHE A 112 8.47 -7.16 -7.65
CA PHE A 112 7.52 -8.04 -6.94
C PHE A 112 8.07 -8.53 -5.60
N PHE A 113 9.37 -8.83 -5.53
CA PHE A 113 10.04 -9.13 -4.28
C PHE A 113 9.98 -7.94 -3.32
N GLY A 114 10.23 -6.72 -3.83
CA GLY A 114 10.10 -5.49 -3.04
C GLY A 114 8.71 -5.32 -2.44
N GLN A 115 7.64 -5.54 -3.22
CA GLN A 115 6.26 -5.53 -2.72
C GLN A 115 6.02 -6.62 -1.67
N PHE A 116 6.44 -7.86 -1.94
CA PHE A 116 6.28 -8.97 -0.99
C PHE A 116 7.00 -8.69 0.33
N PHE A 117 8.18 -8.06 0.27
CA PHE A 117 8.96 -7.67 1.44
C PHE A 117 8.29 -6.53 2.21
N ASP A 118 7.83 -5.49 1.51
CA ASP A 118 7.09 -4.34 2.05
C ASP A 118 5.82 -4.75 2.81
N HIS A 119 5.04 -5.67 2.24
CA HIS A 119 3.84 -6.22 2.90
C HIS A 119 4.14 -6.97 4.20
N GLY A 120 5.38 -7.43 4.38
CA GLY A 120 5.85 -8.06 5.62
C GLY A 120 6.36 -7.07 6.67
N LEU A 121 6.39 -5.77 6.36
CA LEU A 121 6.86 -4.72 7.26
C LEU A 121 5.76 -3.76 7.65
N ASP A 122 4.86 -3.44 6.74
CA ASP A 122 3.79 -2.49 7.01
C ASP A 122 2.45 -2.85 6.40
N LEU A 123 1.39 -2.39 7.08
CA LEU A 123 0.05 -2.35 6.55
C LEU A 123 -0.75 -1.27 7.29
N VAL A 124 -1.32 -0.34 6.51
CA VAL A 124 -2.15 0.74 7.02
C VAL A 124 -3.64 0.41 6.82
N THR A 125 -4.40 0.43 7.91
CA THR A 125 -5.86 0.28 7.84
C THR A 125 -6.51 1.55 7.31
N LYS A 126 -7.49 1.36 6.42
CA LYS A 126 -8.23 2.44 5.76
C LYS A 126 -9.51 2.74 6.54
N SER A 127 -9.79 4.02 6.77
CA SER A 127 -11.03 4.47 7.41
C SER A 127 -12.24 4.24 6.50
N SER A 128 -13.35 3.85 7.12
CA SER A 128 -14.64 3.70 6.46
C SER A 128 -15.44 5.02 6.37
N SER A 129 -15.10 6.02 7.19
CA SER A 129 -15.82 7.31 7.28
C SER A 129 -15.05 8.49 6.71
N ASP A 130 -13.72 8.44 6.76
CA ASP A 130 -12.87 9.58 6.48
C ASP A 130 -12.37 9.49 5.03
N ILE A 131 -12.83 10.43 4.21
CA ILE A 131 -12.67 10.37 2.75
C ILE A 131 -11.91 11.59 2.23
N VAL A 132 -11.09 11.42 1.21
CA VAL A 132 -10.57 12.51 0.37
C VAL A 132 -11.25 12.42 -0.99
N PHE A 133 -12.06 13.42 -1.31
CA PHE A 133 -12.50 13.66 -2.69
C PHE A 133 -11.40 14.41 -3.42
N ILE A 134 -11.05 13.93 -4.61
CA ILE A 134 -10.05 14.54 -5.48
C ILE A 134 -10.76 14.98 -6.76
N PRO A 135 -11.26 16.23 -6.83
CA PRO A 135 -11.92 16.74 -8.01
C PRO A 135 -10.99 16.72 -9.23
N LEU A 136 -11.54 16.29 -10.36
CA LEU A 136 -10.90 16.41 -11.66
C LEU A 136 -11.16 17.81 -12.21
N ARG A 137 -10.14 18.42 -12.80
CA ARG A 137 -10.30 19.69 -13.50
C ARG A 137 -10.97 19.44 -14.86
N PRO A 138 -11.68 20.43 -15.44
CA PRO A 138 -12.30 20.29 -16.75
C PRO A 138 -11.33 19.91 -17.89
N ASP A 139 -10.06 20.22 -17.74
CA ASP A 139 -8.97 19.89 -18.67
C ASP A 139 -8.23 18.59 -18.32
N ASP A 140 -8.63 17.86 -17.28
CA ASP A 140 -8.06 16.54 -16.97
C ASP A 140 -8.52 15.52 -18.02
N PRO A 141 -7.62 14.65 -18.55
CA PRO A 141 -8.00 13.62 -19.51
C PRO A 141 -9.08 12.64 -19.01
N LEU A 142 -9.26 12.50 -17.70
CA LEU A 142 -10.30 11.67 -17.09
C LEU A 142 -11.63 12.41 -16.89
N TYR A 143 -11.66 13.72 -17.13
CA TYR A 143 -12.86 14.53 -16.98
C TYR A 143 -13.86 14.25 -18.11
N ASN A 144 -15.14 14.10 -17.75
CA ASN A 144 -16.24 13.98 -18.69
C ASN A 144 -17.34 14.99 -18.34
N ALA A 145 -17.56 15.98 -19.22
CA ALA A 145 -18.55 17.03 -19.00
C ALA A 145 -19.99 16.52 -18.86
N ASN A 146 -20.29 15.32 -19.36
CA ASN A 146 -21.60 14.67 -19.24
C ASN A 146 -21.69 13.73 -18.03
N SER A 147 -20.60 13.58 -17.27
CA SER A 147 -20.56 12.74 -16.07
C SER A 147 -20.83 13.57 -14.80
N PRO A 148 -21.67 13.09 -13.88
CA PRO A 148 -21.82 13.70 -12.56
C PRO A 148 -20.65 13.37 -11.61
N THR A 149 -19.73 12.47 -11.98
CA THR A 149 -18.65 11.96 -11.12
C THR A 149 -17.27 12.35 -11.63
N ASN A 150 -16.98 13.64 -11.70
CA ASN A 150 -15.66 14.17 -12.07
C ASN A 150 -14.74 14.31 -10.85
N PHE A 151 -14.57 13.23 -10.09
CA PHE A 151 -13.69 13.17 -8.93
C PHE A 151 -13.25 11.72 -8.67
N MET A 152 -12.08 11.57 -8.06
CA MET A 152 -11.65 10.31 -7.45
C MET A 152 -11.94 10.34 -5.95
N VAL A 153 -12.01 9.16 -5.33
CA VAL A 153 -12.30 9.00 -3.90
C VAL A 153 -11.22 8.13 -3.28
N LEU A 154 -10.63 8.57 -2.18
CA LEU A 154 -9.68 7.80 -1.38
C LEU A 154 -10.11 7.79 0.08
N SER A 155 -10.09 6.63 0.72
CA SER A 155 -10.17 6.55 2.18
C SER A 155 -8.88 7.06 2.82
N ARG A 156 -9.01 7.84 3.89
CA ARG A 156 -7.90 8.22 4.77
C ARG A 156 -7.46 7.00 5.60
N ALA A 157 -6.24 6.99 6.11
CA ALA A 157 -5.81 6.00 7.10
C ALA A 157 -6.61 6.16 8.40
N VAL A 158 -6.83 5.06 9.12
CA VAL A 158 -7.34 5.11 10.50
C VAL A 158 -6.37 5.91 11.37
N ARG A 159 -6.91 6.82 12.19
CA ARG A 159 -6.16 7.54 13.22
C ARG A 159 -6.43 6.93 14.58
N THR A 160 -5.38 6.79 15.38
CA THR A 160 -5.46 6.41 16.79
C THR A 160 -4.96 7.56 17.66
N ALA A 161 -5.55 7.71 18.84
CA ALA A 161 -5.10 8.70 19.80
C ALA A 161 -3.65 8.45 20.20
N GLY A 162 -2.92 9.54 20.42
CA GLY A 162 -1.56 9.50 20.94
C GLY A 162 -1.52 9.30 22.45
N ALA A 163 -0.49 9.88 23.07
CA ALA A 163 -0.28 9.81 24.52
C ALA A 163 -1.37 10.56 25.31
N ASP A 164 -2.05 11.54 24.71
CA ASP A 164 -3.13 12.29 25.37
C ASP A 164 -4.48 11.54 25.42
N GLY A 165 -4.61 10.43 24.68
CA GLY A 165 -5.83 9.63 24.61
C GLY A 165 -6.98 10.27 23.83
N VAL A 166 -6.74 11.35 23.07
CA VAL A 166 -7.74 12.09 22.29
C VAL A 166 -7.41 12.03 20.80
N VAL A 167 -8.35 11.58 19.97
CA VAL A 167 -8.18 11.61 18.50
C VAL A 167 -8.39 13.03 17.95
N GLY A 168 -7.57 13.41 16.98
CA GLY A 168 -7.64 14.70 16.29
C GLY A 168 -6.61 15.72 16.79
N THR A 169 -5.69 15.29 17.66
CA THR A 169 -4.62 16.13 18.21
C THR A 169 -3.30 15.88 17.44
N ALA A 170 -2.23 16.54 17.87
CA ALA A 170 -0.95 16.53 17.14
C ALA A 170 -0.15 15.23 17.33
N ASP A 171 -0.42 14.48 18.40
CA ASP A 171 0.27 13.24 18.77
C ASP A 171 -0.42 11.97 18.26
N ASP A 172 -1.54 12.09 17.54
CA ASP A 172 -2.20 10.97 16.90
C ASP A 172 -1.25 10.13 16.02
N GLY A 173 -1.50 8.83 16.02
CA GLY A 173 -0.77 7.85 15.21
C GLY A 173 -1.62 7.23 14.10
N GLN A 174 -0.94 6.43 13.28
CA GLN A 174 -1.56 5.44 12.40
C GLN A 174 -1.05 4.07 12.88
N PRO A 175 -1.92 3.10 13.19
CA PRO A 175 -1.46 1.77 13.58
C PRO A 175 -0.88 1.04 12.36
N ASN A 176 0.25 0.37 12.56
CA ASN A 176 0.77 -0.63 11.64
C ASN A 176 0.17 -1.98 12.00
N THR A 177 -0.71 -2.54 11.18
CA THR A 177 -1.33 -3.84 11.47
C THR A 177 -0.44 -5.04 11.11
N THR A 178 0.81 -4.77 10.73
CA THR A 178 1.85 -5.76 10.47
C THR A 178 2.99 -5.58 11.48
N SER A 179 3.61 -6.67 11.91
CA SER A 179 4.84 -6.64 12.72
C SER A 179 6.00 -6.11 11.85
N PRO A 180 6.66 -4.99 12.20
CA PRO A 180 7.72 -4.39 11.38
C PRO A 180 9.08 -5.13 11.46
N PHE A 181 9.05 -6.45 11.63
CA PHE A 181 10.23 -7.30 11.58
C PHE A 181 10.25 -8.08 10.27
N VAL A 182 11.45 -8.44 9.79
CA VAL A 182 11.58 -9.40 8.69
C VAL A 182 11.35 -10.82 9.25
N ASP A 183 10.10 -11.16 9.52
CA ASP A 183 9.68 -12.37 10.24
C ASP A 183 8.74 -13.29 9.42
N GLN A 184 8.60 -13.01 8.13
CA GLN A 184 7.69 -13.68 7.20
C GLN A 184 6.19 -13.52 7.55
N SER A 185 5.81 -12.45 8.24
CA SER A 185 4.40 -12.11 8.51
C SER A 185 3.51 -12.08 7.27
N GLN A 186 4.02 -11.71 6.10
CA GLN A 186 3.29 -11.77 4.83
C GLN A 186 2.90 -13.20 4.41
N THR A 187 3.51 -14.22 5.00
CA THR A 187 3.16 -15.64 4.83
C THR A 187 2.42 -16.19 6.06
N TYR A 188 2.78 -15.76 7.27
CA TYR A 188 2.30 -16.37 8.52
C TYR A 188 1.36 -15.49 9.36
N SER A 189 1.00 -14.32 8.84
CA SER A 189 0.28 -13.22 9.50
C SER A 189 1.02 -12.57 10.67
N SER A 190 0.52 -11.40 11.10
CA SER A 190 0.94 -10.72 12.33
C SER A 190 -0.07 -10.82 13.46
N HIS A 191 -1.02 -11.77 13.41
CA HIS A 191 -2.01 -11.92 14.47
C HIS A 191 -2.26 -13.40 14.81
N PRO A 192 -2.17 -13.81 16.10
CA PRO A 192 -2.33 -15.21 16.50
C PRO A 192 -3.65 -15.85 16.04
N SER A 193 -4.76 -15.10 16.10
CA SER A 193 -6.07 -15.62 15.64
C SER A 193 -6.14 -15.86 14.14
N HIS A 194 -5.40 -15.08 13.33
CA HIS A 194 -5.34 -15.31 11.89
C HIS A 194 -4.56 -16.58 11.57
N GLN A 195 -3.49 -16.84 12.33
CA GLN A 195 -2.65 -18.01 12.14
C GLN A 195 -3.39 -19.35 12.34
N VAL A 196 -4.43 -19.38 13.17
CA VAL A 196 -5.30 -20.56 13.34
C VAL A 196 -5.95 -20.98 12.02
N PHE A 197 -6.23 -20.03 11.12
CA PHE A 197 -6.85 -20.32 9.82
C PHE A 197 -5.84 -20.66 8.71
N LEU A 198 -4.54 -20.45 8.96
CA LEU A 198 -3.48 -20.69 7.97
C LEU A 198 -2.78 -22.04 8.17
N ARG A 199 -2.90 -22.65 9.35
CA ARG A 199 -2.19 -23.87 9.74
C ARG A 199 -3.02 -25.13 9.55
N GLU A 200 -2.34 -26.21 9.17
CA GLU A 200 -2.93 -27.54 9.17
C GLU A 200 -2.97 -28.12 10.61
N TYR A 201 -4.07 -28.81 10.89
CA TYR A 201 -4.31 -29.52 12.14
C TYR A 201 -4.64 -30.99 11.87
N MET A 202 -4.23 -31.86 12.78
CA MET A 202 -4.64 -33.26 12.83
C MET A 202 -5.20 -33.57 14.21
N LEU A 203 -6.08 -34.56 14.32
CA LEU A 203 -6.56 -35.02 15.63
C LEU A 203 -5.49 -35.92 16.26
N ASP A 204 -5.23 -35.72 17.54
CA ASP A 204 -4.41 -36.63 18.33
C ASP A 204 -5.21 -37.87 18.79
N ALA A 205 -4.61 -38.69 19.66
CA ALA A 205 -5.24 -39.91 20.18
C ALA A 205 -6.47 -39.64 21.07
N THR A 206 -6.64 -38.43 21.61
CA THR A 206 -7.81 -38.03 22.41
C THR A 206 -8.88 -37.34 21.57
N GLY A 207 -8.60 -37.09 20.28
CA GLY A 207 -9.51 -36.42 19.36
C GLY A 207 -9.39 -34.90 19.38
N ASP A 208 -8.31 -34.36 19.97
CA ASP A 208 -8.06 -32.92 20.04
C ASP A 208 -7.24 -32.45 18.83
N PRO A 209 -7.57 -31.29 18.21
CA PRO A 209 -6.80 -30.77 17.09
C PRO A 209 -5.43 -30.27 17.55
N VAL A 210 -4.36 -30.87 17.03
CA VAL A 210 -2.98 -30.47 17.23
C VAL A 210 -2.37 -29.97 15.92
N THR A 211 -1.56 -28.92 16.00
CA THR A 211 -0.91 -28.35 14.80
C THR A 211 0.13 -29.31 14.23
N THR A 212 0.16 -29.49 12.91
CA THR A 212 1.17 -30.31 12.22
C THR A 212 2.46 -29.52 11.93
N GLY A 213 2.45 -28.20 12.13
CA GLY A 213 3.51 -27.28 11.70
C GLY A 213 3.50 -26.95 10.20
N ARG A 214 2.56 -27.50 9.43
CA ARG A 214 2.40 -27.22 7.99
C ARG A 214 1.36 -26.11 7.79
N LEU A 215 1.48 -25.41 6.66
CA LEU A 215 0.40 -24.53 6.17
C LEU A 215 -0.70 -25.39 5.54
N ILE A 216 -1.94 -24.91 5.58
CA ILE A 216 -3.01 -25.49 4.77
C ILE A 216 -2.62 -25.28 3.30
N THR A 217 -2.57 -26.38 2.55
CA THR A 217 -2.32 -26.38 1.10
C THR A 217 -3.40 -27.20 0.41
N ASN A 218 -3.87 -26.78 -0.77
CA ASN A 218 -4.70 -27.61 -1.65
C ASN A 218 -5.88 -28.30 -0.93
N ARG A 219 -6.69 -27.56 -0.18
CA ARG A 219 -7.91 -28.12 0.41
C ARG A 219 -8.89 -28.45 -0.71
N ASP A 220 -9.08 -29.73 -0.97
CA ASP A 220 -10.25 -30.22 -1.69
C ASP A 220 -11.45 -29.98 -0.76
N LEU A 221 -12.27 -28.98 -1.10
CA LEU A 221 -13.36 -28.46 -0.27
C LEU A 221 -14.49 -29.49 -0.04
N GLY A 222 -14.38 -30.69 -0.60
CA GLY A 222 -15.44 -31.69 -0.50
C GLY A 222 -16.76 -31.17 -1.08
N ALA A 223 -17.87 -31.81 -0.70
CA ALA A 223 -19.20 -31.39 -1.15
C ALA A 223 -19.79 -30.24 -0.31
N ASP A 224 -19.16 -29.89 0.81
CA ASP A 224 -19.68 -28.99 1.85
C ASP A 224 -18.86 -27.71 2.09
N GLY A 225 -17.67 -27.56 1.49
CA GLY A 225 -16.87 -26.33 1.57
C GLY A 225 -15.78 -26.38 2.64
#